data_AF-A0A497LIY0-F1
#
_entry.id   AF-A0A497LIY0-F1
#
_cell.length_a   1.000
_cell.length_b   1.000
_cell.length_c   1.000
_cell.angle_alpha   90.00
_cell.angle_beta   90.00
_cell.angle_gamma   90.00
#
_symmetry.space_group_name_H-M   'P 1'
#
loop_
_entity.id
_entity.type
_entity.pdbx_description
1 polymer ?
#
loop_
_entity_poly.entity_id
_entity_poly.type
_entity_poly.pdbx_seq_one_letter_code
_entity_poly.pdbx_strand_id
1 'polypeptide(L)'
;LNAALGEILLTNSMRNRSELYVREGNLEVRLLAPEDMILLKLISSRDGDIDDIVTIFRKHRVNSKQILEELGRQESILKKRSHVDEHRFCIKALKTLDKVVERGKMKPRLFDLLKAHVMKALILKALERSIVNESKMLQFIQETYGLRDIVFREDVQRHLKKIKKQYGKRYKEISRKRRSIDV
;
A
#
# COMPACT_ATOMS: atom_id res chain seq x y z
N LEU A 1 -14.15 16.61 17.06
CA LEU A 1 -12.81 15.99 17.13
C LEU A 1 -12.92 14.50 16.82
N ASN A 2 -12.04 13.97 15.95
CA ASN A 2 -12.13 12.58 15.49
C ASN A 2 -11.34 11.66 16.42
N ALA A 3 -12.01 10.65 16.98
CA ALA A 3 -11.35 9.54 17.65
C ALA A 3 -10.37 8.90 16.67
N ALA A 4 -9.13 8.77 17.11
CA ALA A 4 -8.06 8.14 16.36
C ALA A 4 -7.84 6.73 16.92
N LEU A 5 -7.85 5.71 16.06
CA LEU A 5 -7.29 4.41 16.39
C LEU A 5 -5.79 4.48 16.04
N GLY A 6 -4.99 4.99 16.98
CA GLY A 6 -3.59 5.29 16.73
C GLY A 6 -3.42 6.44 15.72
N GLU A 7 -2.79 6.15 14.57
CA GLU A 7 -2.52 7.14 13.52
C GLU A 7 -3.66 7.29 12.49
N ILE A 8 -4.68 6.40 12.52
CA ILE A 8 -5.82 6.48 11.60
C ILE A 8 -6.93 7.33 12.18
N LEU A 9 -7.48 8.19 11.31
CA LEU A 9 -8.56 9.09 11.63
C LEU A 9 -9.89 8.51 11.17
N LEU A 10 -10.89 8.53 12.05
CA LEU A 10 -12.26 8.23 11.64
C LEU A 10 -12.79 9.33 10.70
N THR A 11 -12.80 9.07 9.40
CA THR A 11 -13.26 10.05 8.39
C THR A 11 -14.78 10.09 8.29
N ASN A 12 -15.33 11.18 7.75
CA ASN A 12 -16.75 11.26 7.46
C ASN A 12 -17.21 10.15 6.51
N SER A 13 -16.33 9.72 5.59
CA SER A 13 -16.62 8.61 4.70
C SER A 13 -16.83 7.30 5.46
N MET A 14 -16.01 7.01 6.47
CA MET A 14 -16.18 5.83 7.34
C MET A 14 -17.44 5.93 8.20
N ARG A 15 -17.70 7.13 8.78
CA ARG A 15 -18.92 7.36 9.57
C ARG A 15 -20.19 7.16 8.75
N ASN A 16 -20.23 7.69 7.53
CA ASN A 16 -21.39 7.59 6.64
C ASN A 16 -21.67 6.15 6.18
N ARG A 17 -20.65 5.28 6.18
CA ARG A 17 -20.77 3.86 5.89
C ARG A 17 -21.09 2.99 7.11
N SER A 18 -21.01 3.56 8.31
CA SER A 18 -21.33 2.81 9.53
C SER A 18 -22.82 2.56 9.64
N GLU A 19 -23.19 1.39 10.11
CA GLU A 19 -24.58 0.97 10.28
C GLU A 19 -24.94 0.97 11.77
N LEU A 20 -26.16 1.41 12.11
CA LEU A 20 -26.65 1.35 13.48
C LEU A 20 -26.82 -0.12 13.87
N TYR A 21 -26.16 -0.55 14.94
CA TYR A 21 -26.23 -1.92 15.44
C TYR A 21 -27.17 -2.04 16.62
N VAL A 22 -27.05 -1.14 17.59
CA VAL A 22 -27.97 -1.07 18.72
C VAL A 22 -28.17 0.37 19.18
N ARG A 23 -29.38 0.67 19.65
CA ARG A 23 -29.71 1.90 20.36
C ARG A 23 -30.33 1.54 21.70
N GLU A 24 -29.66 1.89 22.78
CA GLU A 24 -30.11 1.67 24.16
C GLU A 24 -30.26 3.03 24.85
N GLY A 25 -31.49 3.53 24.96
CA GLY A 25 -31.76 4.89 25.43
C GLY A 25 -31.03 5.93 24.58
N ASN A 26 -30.10 6.67 25.21
CA ASN A 26 -29.27 7.70 24.56
C ASN A 26 -27.95 7.16 23.99
N LEU A 27 -27.69 5.85 24.12
CA LEU A 27 -26.48 5.21 23.58
C LEU A 27 -26.76 4.66 22.19
N GLU A 28 -26.03 5.14 21.19
CA GLU A 28 -26.01 4.57 19.84
C GLU A 28 -24.68 3.88 19.57
N VAL A 29 -24.74 2.59 19.23
CA VAL A 29 -23.59 1.82 18.78
C VAL A 29 -23.71 1.61 17.29
N ARG A 30 -22.72 2.09 16.54
CA ARG A 30 -22.63 1.92 15.09
C ARG A 30 -21.46 1.03 14.74
N LEU A 31 -21.68 0.03 13.90
CA LEU A 31 -20.63 -0.85 13.39
C LEU A 31 -20.05 -0.28 12.11
N LEU A 32 -18.73 -0.40 11.98
CA LEU A 32 -18.02 -0.02 10.77
C LEU A 32 -18.34 -1.01 9.64
N ALA A 33 -18.33 -0.50 8.41
CA ALA A 33 -18.42 -1.35 7.24
C ALA A 33 -17.24 -2.35 7.19
N PRO A 34 -17.41 -3.55 6.61
CA PRO A 34 -16.36 -4.55 6.48
C PRO A 34 -15.05 -4.01 5.89
N GLU A 35 -15.13 -3.11 4.90
CA GLU A 35 -13.97 -2.45 4.29
C GLU A 35 -13.16 -1.65 5.31
N ASP A 36 -13.85 -0.90 6.16
CA ASP A 36 -13.24 -0.04 7.16
C ASP A 36 -12.63 -0.87 8.31
N MET A 37 -13.27 -1.99 8.68
CA MET A 37 -12.69 -2.97 9.61
C MET A 37 -11.40 -3.59 9.06
N ILE A 38 -11.40 -4.01 7.79
CA ILE A 38 -10.20 -4.55 7.13
C ILE A 38 -9.10 -3.50 7.11
N LEU A 39 -9.41 -2.26 6.72
CA LEU A 39 -8.44 -1.16 6.69
C LEU A 39 -7.75 -0.98 8.04
N LEU A 40 -8.51 -0.94 9.14
CA LEU A 40 -7.97 -0.80 10.50
C LEU A 40 -7.08 -1.99 10.91
N LYS A 41 -7.44 -3.20 10.51
CA LYS A 41 -6.65 -4.41 10.78
C LYS A 41 -5.37 -4.47 9.95
N LEU A 42 -5.41 -4.02 8.69
CA LEU A 42 -4.24 -4.01 7.80
C LEU A 42 -3.10 -3.14 8.33
N ILE A 43 -3.46 -2.02 8.95
CA ILE A 43 -2.53 -1.03 9.51
C ILE A 43 -2.20 -1.24 10.99
N SER A 44 -2.79 -2.22 11.69
CA SER A 44 -2.38 -2.54 13.07
C SER A 44 -1.03 -3.28 13.11
N SER A 45 -0.74 -4.09 12.08
CA SER A 45 0.37 -5.06 12.01
C SER A 45 0.39 -6.11 13.12
N ARG A 46 -0.74 -6.39 13.77
CA ARG A 46 -0.84 -7.49 14.75
C ARG A 46 -1.06 -8.81 14.02
N ASP A 47 -0.30 -9.84 14.38
CA ASP A 47 -0.40 -11.16 13.73
C ASP A 47 -1.79 -11.80 13.90
N GLY A 48 -2.47 -11.56 15.02
CA GLY A 48 -3.84 -12.04 15.25
C GLY A 48 -4.89 -11.42 14.32
N ASP A 49 -4.61 -10.28 13.67
CA ASP A 49 -5.55 -9.67 12.73
C ASP A 49 -5.63 -10.41 11.38
N ILE A 50 -4.71 -11.33 11.09
CA ILE A 50 -4.69 -12.09 9.84
C ILE A 50 -5.95 -12.92 9.69
N ASP A 51 -6.31 -13.71 10.71
CA ASP A 51 -7.47 -14.59 10.67
C ASP A 51 -8.79 -13.81 10.59
N ASP A 52 -8.84 -12.65 11.24
CA ASP A 52 -9.97 -11.75 11.16
C ASP A 52 -10.13 -11.15 9.75
N ILE A 53 -9.03 -10.67 9.15
CA ILE A 53 -9.04 -10.15 7.77
C ILE A 53 -9.54 -11.24 6.80
N VAL A 54 -9.01 -12.47 6.91
CA VAL A 54 -9.44 -13.61 6.11
C VAL A 54 -10.92 -13.89 6.31
N THR A 55 -11.38 -13.89 7.57
CA THR A 55 -12.78 -14.13 7.91
C THR A 55 -13.70 -13.06 7.31
N ILE A 56 -13.34 -11.78 7.41
CA ILE A 56 -14.15 -10.69 6.86
C ILE A 56 -14.22 -10.80 5.34
N PHE A 57 -13.09 -11.04 4.67
CA PHE A 57 -13.07 -11.21 3.21
C PHE A 57 -13.89 -12.41 2.73
N ARG A 58 -13.99 -13.49 3.51
CA ARG A 58 -14.77 -14.68 3.17
C ARG A 58 -16.27 -14.48 3.42
N LYS A 59 -16.63 -13.78 4.50
CA LYS A 59 -18.03 -13.62 4.93
C LYS A 59 -18.74 -12.46 4.23
N HIS A 60 -18.00 -11.44 3.78
CA HIS A 60 -18.58 -10.22 3.24
C HIS A 60 -18.11 -9.97 1.80
N ARG A 61 -18.97 -9.31 1.00
CA ARG A 61 -18.60 -8.81 -0.33
C ARG A 61 -17.78 -7.53 -0.20
N VAL A 62 -16.48 -7.68 0.04
CA VAL A 62 -15.56 -6.55 0.31
C VAL A 62 -15.20 -5.80 -0.97
N ASN A 63 -15.45 -4.49 -0.98
CA ASN A 63 -14.99 -3.59 -2.04
C ASN A 63 -13.51 -3.19 -1.84
N SER A 64 -12.60 -3.95 -2.46
CA SER A 64 -11.15 -3.68 -2.40
C SER A 64 -10.76 -2.30 -2.91
N LYS A 65 -11.49 -1.72 -3.86
CA LYS A 65 -11.18 -0.39 -4.39
C LYS A 65 -11.44 0.69 -3.34
N GLN A 66 -12.53 0.55 -2.60
CA GLN A 66 -12.91 1.47 -1.52
C GLN A 66 -11.87 1.47 -0.39
N ILE A 67 -11.29 0.31 -0.05
CA ILE A 67 -10.20 0.22 0.93
C ILE A 67 -8.97 0.99 0.43
N LEU A 68 -8.58 0.80 -0.83
CA LEU A 68 -7.44 1.51 -1.42
C LEU A 68 -7.66 3.04 -1.45
N GLU A 69 -8.87 3.47 -1.82
CA GLU A 69 -9.25 4.89 -1.84
C GLU A 69 -9.20 5.51 -0.43
N GLU A 70 -9.69 4.80 0.59
CA GLU A 70 -9.64 5.28 1.97
C GLU A 70 -8.19 5.30 2.49
N LEU A 71 -7.36 4.29 2.20
CA LEU A 71 -5.92 4.32 2.52
C LEU A 71 -5.23 5.56 1.94
N GLY A 72 -5.48 5.87 0.66
CA GLY A 72 -4.95 7.08 0.02
C GLY A 72 -5.44 8.38 0.65
N ARG A 73 -6.69 8.41 1.12
CA ARG A 73 -7.25 9.54 1.88
C ARG A 73 -6.55 9.72 3.22
N GLN A 74 -6.32 8.64 3.97
CA GLN A 74 -5.60 8.67 5.25
C GLN A 74 -4.17 9.22 5.09
N GLU A 75 -3.43 8.70 4.10
CA GLU A 75 -2.09 9.20 3.74
C GLU A 75 -2.09 10.69 3.40
N SER A 76 -3.06 11.13 2.60
CA SER A 76 -3.18 12.53 2.19
C SER A 76 -3.45 13.46 3.38
N ILE A 77 -4.22 13.00 4.37
CA ILE A 77 -4.47 13.77 5.59
C ILE A 77 -3.20 13.85 6.45
N LEU A 78 -2.45 12.75 6.60
CA LEU A 78 -1.20 12.76 7.34
C LEU A 78 -0.12 13.63 6.68
N LYS A 79 0.00 13.57 5.35
CA LYS A 79 0.94 14.39 4.59
C LYS A 79 0.73 15.88 4.88
N LYS A 80 -0.53 16.33 4.95
CA LYS A 80 -0.90 17.72 5.28
C LYS A 80 -0.55 18.10 6.72
N ARG A 81 -0.44 17.13 7.64
CA ARG A 81 -0.24 17.39 9.06
C ARG A 81 1.22 17.33 9.51
N SER A 82 2.09 16.55 8.87
CA SER A 82 3.36 16.18 9.53
C SER A 82 4.58 15.91 8.63
N HIS A 83 4.61 16.26 7.34
CA HIS A 83 5.77 15.96 6.46
C HIS A 83 6.26 14.49 6.50
N VAL A 84 5.38 13.54 6.84
CA VAL A 84 5.73 12.12 6.99
C VAL A 84 5.87 11.47 5.62
N ASP A 85 6.76 10.47 5.54
CA ASP A 85 6.97 9.62 4.37
C ASP A 85 5.67 9.20 3.69
N GLU A 86 5.52 9.60 2.43
CA GLU A 86 4.40 9.18 1.59
C GLU A 86 4.37 7.65 1.48
N HIS A 87 3.18 7.06 1.68
CA HIS A 87 2.86 5.63 1.54
C HIS A 87 3.11 4.75 2.77
N ARG A 88 3.34 5.32 3.96
CA ARG A 88 3.56 4.54 5.20
C ARG A 88 2.44 3.52 5.48
N PHE A 89 1.18 3.93 5.43
CA PHE A 89 0.02 3.04 5.59
C PHE A 89 -0.12 2.08 4.42
N CYS A 90 0.06 2.54 3.18
CA CYS A 90 -0.01 1.64 2.02
C CYS A 90 1.02 0.51 2.10
N ILE A 91 2.25 0.80 2.55
CA ILE A 91 3.30 -0.19 2.76
C ILE A 91 2.96 -1.11 3.92
N LYS A 92 2.50 -0.55 5.05
CA LYS A 92 2.10 -1.36 6.23
C LYS A 92 0.98 -2.33 5.88
N ALA A 93 -0.05 -1.85 5.18
CA ALA A 93 -1.16 -2.66 4.69
C ALA A 93 -0.69 -3.73 3.70
N LEU A 94 0.24 -3.42 2.79
CA LEU A 94 0.78 -4.39 1.83
C LEU A 94 1.57 -5.51 2.55
N LYS A 95 2.37 -5.18 3.56
CA LYS A 95 3.07 -6.17 4.39
C LYS A 95 2.10 -7.10 5.12
N THR A 96 1.03 -6.54 5.68
CA THR A 96 0.00 -7.36 6.34
C THR A 96 -0.73 -8.25 5.34
N LEU A 97 -1.07 -7.74 4.14
CA LEU A 97 -1.66 -8.56 3.09
C LEU A 97 -0.73 -9.64 2.57
N ASP A 98 0.58 -9.39 2.49
CA ASP A 98 1.57 -10.42 2.14
C ASP A 98 1.50 -11.60 3.12
N LYS A 99 1.41 -11.31 4.42
CA LYS A 99 1.16 -12.35 5.45
C LYS A 99 -0.19 -13.05 5.28
N VAL A 100 -1.25 -12.33 4.89
CA VAL A 100 -2.57 -12.94 4.60
C VAL A 100 -2.48 -13.89 3.42
N VAL A 101 -1.72 -13.55 2.37
CA VAL A 101 -1.47 -14.42 1.22
C VAL A 101 -0.74 -15.69 1.65
N GLU A 102 0.33 -15.56 2.44
CA GLU A 102 1.15 -16.69 2.88
C GLU A 102 0.47 -17.59 3.90
N ARG A 103 -0.05 -17.02 4.99
CA ARG A 103 -0.59 -17.77 6.13
C ARG A 103 -2.08 -18.06 5.96
N GLY A 104 -2.84 -17.07 5.50
CA GLY A 104 -4.29 -17.18 5.32
C GLY A 104 -4.72 -17.98 4.09
N LYS A 105 -3.75 -18.36 3.23
CA LYS A 105 -3.98 -19.08 1.96
C LYS A 105 -5.05 -18.43 1.09
N MET A 106 -5.08 -17.09 1.10
CA MET A 106 -6.05 -16.30 0.36
C MET A 106 -5.36 -15.09 -0.27
N LYS A 107 -5.61 -14.86 -1.56
CA LYS A 107 -5.14 -13.69 -2.27
C LYS A 107 -6.30 -12.73 -2.58
N PRO A 108 -6.62 -11.75 -1.71
CA PRO A 108 -7.65 -10.77 -2.00
C PRO A 108 -7.23 -9.89 -3.18
N ARG A 109 -8.19 -9.43 -3.99
CA ARG A 109 -7.96 -8.47 -5.08
C ARG A 109 -7.25 -7.20 -4.60
N LEU A 110 -7.49 -6.81 -3.35
CA LEU A 110 -6.79 -5.70 -2.70
C LEU A 110 -5.27 -5.86 -2.74
N PHE A 111 -4.72 -7.07 -2.64
CA PHE A 111 -3.28 -7.30 -2.69
C PHE A 111 -2.70 -6.80 -4.01
N ASP A 112 -3.23 -7.23 -5.15
CA ASP A 112 -2.70 -6.83 -6.47
C ASP A 112 -2.90 -5.34 -6.73
N LEU A 113 -4.03 -4.76 -6.29
CA LEU A 113 -4.30 -3.33 -6.41
C LEU A 113 -3.32 -2.49 -5.58
N LEU A 114 -3.11 -2.85 -4.32
CA LEU A 114 -2.23 -2.13 -3.41
C LEU A 114 -0.77 -2.32 -3.81
N LYS A 115 -0.38 -3.53 -4.22
CA LYS A 115 0.94 -3.82 -4.77
C LYS A 115 1.26 -2.94 -5.97
N ALA A 116 0.34 -2.87 -6.95
CA ALA A 116 0.53 -2.03 -8.13
C ALA A 116 0.62 -0.54 -7.77
N HIS A 117 -0.22 -0.07 -6.84
CA HIS A 117 -0.22 1.31 -6.36
C HIS A 117 1.11 1.68 -5.69
N VAL A 118 1.54 0.89 -4.70
CA VAL A 118 2.80 1.09 -3.98
C VAL A 118 3.97 1.02 -4.95
N MET A 119 4.02 0.00 -5.82
CA MET A 119 5.13 -0.18 -6.76
C MET A 119 5.30 0.98 -7.71
N LYS A 120 4.21 1.53 -8.24
CA LYS A 120 4.28 2.71 -9.10
C LYS A 120 4.97 3.87 -8.36
N ALA A 121 4.58 4.12 -7.11
CA ALA A 121 5.17 5.19 -6.32
C ALA A 121 6.65 4.94 -5.99
N LEU A 122 7.01 3.72 -5.57
CA LEU A 122 8.39 3.38 -5.21
C LEU A 122 9.33 3.48 -6.41
N ILE A 123 8.89 3.02 -7.58
CA ILE A 123 9.68 3.13 -8.80
C ILE A 123 9.89 4.61 -9.17
N LEU A 124 8.85 5.45 -9.07
CA LEU A 124 9.00 6.89 -9.34
C LEU A 124 10.05 7.53 -8.41
N LYS A 125 9.99 7.25 -7.10
CA LYS A 125 10.99 7.71 -6.13
C LYS A 125 12.40 7.22 -6.45
N ALA A 126 12.55 5.96 -6.89
CA ALA A 126 13.84 5.42 -7.29
C ALA A 126 14.40 6.15 -8.53
N LEU A 127 13.54 6.46 -9.50
CA LEU A 127 13.92 7.19 -10.72
C LEU A 127 14.31 8.65 -10.44
N GLU A 128 13.64 9.33 -9.51
CA GLU A 128 14.02 10.67 -9.04
C GLU A 128 15.44 10.67 -8.46
N ARG A 129 15.85 9.56 -7.83
CA ARG A 129 17.23 9.31 -7.37
C ARG A 129 18.16 8.77 -8.44
N SER A 130 17.76 8.80 -9.71
CA SER A 130 18.51 8.27 -10.85
C SER A 130 18.86 6.77 -10.76
N ILE A 131 18.06 6.00 -10.00
CA ILE A 131 18.21 4.54 -9.89
C ILE A 131 17.47 3.88 -11.04
N VAL A 132 18.22 3.33 -11.98
CA VAL A 132 17.67 2.72 -13.21
C VAL A 132 18.09 1.26 -13.42
N ASN A 133 18.93 0.75 -12.53
CA ASN A 133 19.37 -0.64 -12.54
C ASN A 133 18.41 -1.48 -11.68
N GLU A 134 18.02 -2.67 -12.18
CA GLU A 134 17.10 -3.58 -11.49
C GLU A 134 17.56 -3.95 -10.08
N SER A 135 18.81 -4.37 -9.93
CA SER A 135 19.37 -4.77 -8.63
C SER A 135 19.39 -3.60 -7.65
N LYS A 136 19.81 -2.41 -8.10
CA LYS A 136 19.80 -1.20 -7.24
C LYS A 136 18.38 -0.75 -6.90
N MET A 137 17.42 -0.95 -7.79
CA MET A 137 16.01 -0.61 -7.55
C MET A 137 15.37 -1.57 -6.55
N LEU A 138 15.62 -2.88 -6.68
CA LEU A 138 15.19 -3.88 -5.71
C LEU A 138 15.81 -3.60 -4.35
N GLN A 139 17.13 -3.36 -4.30
CA GLN A 139 17.83 -2.99 -3.07
C GLN A 139 17.23 -1.73 -2.44
N PHE A 140 16.99 -0.66 -3.21
CA PHE A 140 16.34 0.55 -2.69
C PHE A 140 14.96 0.28 -2.10
N ILE A 141 14.14 -0.54 -2.78
CA ILE A 141 12.79 -0.91 -2.30
C ILE A 141 12.89 -1.73 -1.00
N GLN A 142 13.82 -2.69 -0.95
CA GLN A 142 14.03 -3.55 0.21
C GLN A 142 14.54 -2.75 1.41
N GLU A 143 15.56 -1.91 1.23
CA GLU A 143 16.16 -1.11 2.31
C GLU A 143 15.20 -0.04 2.83
N THR A 144 14.54 0.68 1.93
CA THR A 144 13.69 1.81 2.32
C THR A 144 12.37 1.34 2.94
N TYR A 145 11.84 0.20 2.50
CA TYR A 145 10.47 -0.20 2.84
C TYR A 145 10.37 -1.59 3.46
N GLY A 146 11.46 -2.35 3.61
CA GLY A 146 11.47 -3.68 4.23
C GLY A 146 10.57 -4.68 3.51
N LEU A 147 10.50 -4.56 2.18
CA LEU A 147 9.66 -5.35 1.30
C LEU A 147 10.51 -6.43 0.62
N ARG A 148 10.02 -7.68 0.54
CA ARG A 148 10.81 -8.80 -0.01
C ARG A 148 10.94 -8.72 -1.52
N ASP A 149 12.16 -8.90 -2.03
CA ASP A 149 12.48 -8.85 -3.46
C ASP A 149 11.61 -9.75 -4.33
N ILE A 150 11.30 -10.96 -3.86
CA ILE A 150 10.53 -11.95 -4.64
C ILE A 150 9.12 -11.44 -4.98
N VAL A 151 8.56 -10.59 -4.12
CA VAL A 151 7.24 -10.01 -4.34
C VAL A 151 7.28 -9.03 -5.50
N PHE A 152 8.40 -8.32 -5.73
CA PHE A 152 8.43 -7.16 -6.63
C PHE A 152 9.29 -7.31 -7.88
N ARG A 153 10.13 -8.36 -7.95
CA ARG A 153 11.07 -8.59 -9.06
C ARG A 153 10.41 -8.49 -10.43
N GLU A 154 9.32 -9.23 -10.65
CA GLU A 154 8.61 -9.21 -11.94
C GLU A 154 8.05 -7.83 -12.30
N ASP A 155 7.55 -7.09 -11.30
CA ASP A 155 6.96 -5.77 -11.52
C ASP A 155 8.05 -4.73 -11.84
N VAL A 156 9.19 -4.79 -11.16
CA VAL A 156 10.37 -3.98 -11.46
C VAL A 156 10.85 -4.26 -12.88
N GLN A 157 11.02 -5.53 -13.25
CA GLN A 157 11.44 -5.92 -14.60
C GLN A 157 10.47 -5.42 -15.67
N ARG A 158 9.17 -5.63 -15.46
CA ARG A 158 8.12 -5.17 -16.39
C ARG A 158 8.17 -3.65 -16.56
N HIS A 159 8.40 -2.91 -15.48
CA HIS A 159 8.50 -1.46 -15.53
C HIS A 159 9.78 -0.98 -16.22
N LEU A 160 10.94 -1.55 -15.90
CA LEU A 160 12.20 -1.25 -16.57
C LEU A 160 12.15 -1.55 -18.06
N LYS A 161 11.45 -2.62 -18.47
CA LYS A 161 11.19 -2.93 -19.89
C LYS A 161 10.37 -1.83 -20.56
N LYS A 162 9.35 -1.30 -19.90
CA LYS A 162 8.55 -0.16 -20.41
C LYS A 162 9.39 1.11 -20.53
N ILE A 163 10.20 1.44 -19.51
CA ILE A 163 11.13 2.59 -19.56
C ILE A 163 12.12 2.43 -20.71
N LYS A 164 12.75 1.25 -20.86
CA LYS A 164 13.67 0.96 -21.96
C LYS A 164 12.99 1.10 -23.33
N LYS A 165 11.72 0.70 -23.45
CA LYS A 165 10.94 0.86 -24.69
C LYS A 165 10.62 2.34 -24.96
N GLN A 166 10.22 3.09 -23.95
CA GLN A 166 9.80 4.49 -24.05
C GLN A 166 10.98 5.46 -24.23
N TYR A 167 12.13 5.18 -23.59
CA TYR A 167 13.29 6.06 -23.53
C TYR A 167 14.55 5.44 -24.17
N GLY A 168 14.40 4.39 -24.97
CA GLY A 168 15.50 3.54 -25.46
C GLY A 168 16.65 4.25 -26.19
N LYS A 169 16.41 5.44 -26.78
CA LYS A 169 17.47 6.27 -27.37
C LYS A 169 18.24 7.08 -26.30
N ARG A 170 17.53 7.80 -25.41
CA ARG A 170 18.12 8.58 -24.30
C ARG A 170 18.86 7.73 -23.27
N TYR A 171 18.37 6.51 -23.01
CA TYR A 171 18.99 5.58 -22.06
C TYR A 171 20.35 5.05 -22.55
N LYS A 172 20.49 4.80 -23.87
CA LYS A 172 21.77 4.41 -24.49
C LYS A 172 22.80 5.54 -24.43
N GLU A 173 22.38 6.80 -24.54
CA GLU A 173 23.28 7.96 -24.38
C GLU A 173 23.73 8.18 -22.94
N ILE A 174 22.83 8.12 -21.96
CA ILE A 174 23.17 8.31 -20.54
C ILE A 174 24.08 7.18 -20.03
N SER A 175 23.82 5.93 -20.47
CA SER A 175 24.64 4.76 -20.11
C SER A 175 25.97 4.70 -20.85
N ARG A 176 26.10 5.29 -22.05
CA ARG A 176 27.39 5.45 -22.76
C ARG A 176 28.23 6.58 -22.17
N LYS A 177 27.63 7.74 -21.84
CA LYS A 177 28.34 8.86 -21.19
C LYS A 177 28.94 8.49 -19.84
N ARG A 178 28.35 7.58 -19.08
CA ARG A 178 28.94 7.12 -17.80
C ARG A 178 30.11 6.16 -18.00
N ARG A 179 30.09 5.30 -19.03
CA ARG A 179 31.23 4.43 -19.36
C ARG A 179 32.47 5.17 -19.90
N SER A 180 32.30 6.40 -20.39
CA SER A 180 33.41 7.25 -20.84
C SER A 180 33.95 8.19 -19.76
N ILE A 181 33.38 8.18 -18.54
CA ILE A 181 33.85 8.99 -17.40
C ILE A 181 34.67 8.13 -16.42
N ASP A 182 34.54 6.80 -16.49
CA ASP A 182 35.30 5.83 -15.68
C ASP A 182 36.50 5.22 -16.44
N VAL A 183 37.04 5.90 -17.48
CA VAL A 183 38.28 5.54 -18.20
C VAL A 183 39.25 6.70 -18.15
#